data_AF-A0A970H066-F1
#
_entry.id   AF-A0A970H066-F1
#
_cell.length_a   1.000
_cell.length_b   1.000
_cell.length_c   1.000
_cell.angle_alpha   90.00
_cell.angle_beta   90.00
_cell.angle_gamma   90.00
#
_symmetry.space_group_name_H-M   'P 1'
#
loop_
_entity.id
_entity.type
_entity.pdbx_description
1 polymer ?
#
loop_
_entity_poly.entity_id
_entity_poly.type
_entity_poly.pdbx_seq_one_letter_code
_entity_poly.pdbx_strand_id
1 'polypeptide(L)' 'MESGVRLLLKDLRKLAEKGAKIRILTGDYLGITEPGALYLLKGELGDNLDLRMYNDKRRSFHPKTYIFHKRIDSELY' A
#
# COMPACT_ATOMS: atom_id res chain seq x y z
N MET A 1 -11.95 -2.29 7.81
CA MET A 1 -11.80 -1.13 8.71
C MET A 1 -10.62 -0.27 8.25
N GLU A 2 -10.79 1.06 8.22
CA GLU A 2 -9.72 2.00 7.79
C GLU A 2 -8.61 2.19 8.83
N SER A 3 -8.78 1.65 10.03
CA SER A 3 -7.92 1.90 11.19
C SER A 3 -6.44 1.62 10.92
N GLY A 4 -6.12 0.54 10.20
CA GLY A 4 -4.74 0.21 9.83
C GLY A 4 -4.11 1.26 8.91
N VAL A 5 -4.83 1.70 7.87
CA VAL A 5 -4.36 2.75 6.95
C VAL A 5 -4.13 4.06 7.69
N ARG A 6 -5.05 4.45 8.60
CA ARG A 6 -4.97 5.71 9.35
C ARG A 6 -3.69 5.83 10.18
N LEU A 7 -3.13 4.72 10.67
CA LEU A 7 -1.85 4.71 11.39
C LEU A 7 -0.67 5.08 10.48
N LEU A 8 -0.75 4.79 9.18
CA LEU A 8 0.34 4.97 8.21
C LEU A 8 0.25 6.28 7.42
N LEU A 9 -0.95 6.87 7.28
CA LEU A 9 -1.20 8.01 6.39
C LEU A 9 -0.26 9.18 6.61
N LYS A 10 0.01 9.55 7.87
CA LYS A 10 0.86 10.69 8.21
C LYS A 10 2.27 10.54 7.63
N ASP A 11 2.84 9.34 7.73
CA ASP A 11 4.20 9.09 7.28
C ASP A 11 4.25 8.88 5.77
N LEU A 12 3.24 8.23 5.18
CA LEU A 12 3.10 8.11 3.73
C LEU A 12 2.97 9.48 3.05
N ARG A 13 2.20 10.42 3.60
CA ARG A 13 2.11 11.80 3.07
C ARG A 13 3.47 12.51 3.10
N LYS A 14 4.18 12.44 4.22
CA LYS A 14 5.53 13.02 4.34
C LYS A 14 6.53 12.43 3.35
N LEU A 15 6.42 11.13 3.06
CA LEU A 15 7.26 10.46 2.07
C LEU A 15 6.90 10.92 0.65
N ALA A 16 5.61 11.02 0.34
CA ALA A 16 5.12 11.55 -0.93
C ALA A 16 5.59 12.99 -1.18
N GLU A 17 5.51 13.88 -0.18
CA GLU A 17 6.02 15.26 -0.24
C GLU A 17 7.52 15.35 -0.55
N LYS A 18 8.29 14.34 -0.14
CA LYS A 18 9.73 14.22 -0.44
C LYS A 18 10.01 13.59 -1.81
N GLY A 19 8.96 13.29 -2.60
CA GLY A 19 9.06 12.67 -3.92
C GLY A 19 9.31 11.16 -3.88
N ALA A 20 9.09 10.49 -2.74
CA ALA A 20 9.23 9.04 -2.66
C ALA A 20 8.11 8.35 -3.45
N LYS A 21 8.47 7.33 -4.25
CA LYS A 21 7.49 6.51 -4.97
C LYS A 21 6.85 5.50 -4.02
N ILE A 22 5.54 5.60 -3.80
CA ILE A 22 4.80 4.68 -2.94
C ILE A 22 4.08 3.65 -3.81
N ARG A 23 4.27 2.36 -3.51
CA ARG A 23 3.66 1.25 -4.24
C ARG A 23 2.97 0.32 -3.25
N ILE A 24 1.73 -0.03 -3.54
CA ILE A 24 0.95 -0.98 -2.74
C ILE A 24 0.38 -2.03 -3.69
N LEU A 25 0.72 -3.30 -3.41
CA LEU A 25 0.09 -4.44 -4.04
C LEU A 25 -0.81 -5.11 -3.00
N THR A 26 -2.10 -5.15 -3.27
CA THR A 26 -3.08 -5.86 -2.45
C THR A 26 -3.86 -6.86 -3.32
N GLY A 27 -4.65 -7.72 -2.70
CA GLY A 27 -5.55 -8.64 -3.40
C GLY A 27 -6.91 -8.67 -2.72
N ASP A 28 -7.86 -9.37 -3.31
CA ASP A 28 -9.20 -9.60 -2.77
C ASP A 28 -9.36 -11.02 -2.21
N TYR A 29 -8.25 -11.70 -1.90
CA TYR A 29 -8.26 -13.04 -1.30
C TYR A 29 -9.13 -13.04 -0.03
N LEU A 30 -10.08 -13.98 0.05
CA LEU A 30 -11.13 -14.07 1.09
C LEU A 30 -12.15 -12.92 1.13
N GLY A 31 -12.10 -11.96 0.20
CA GLY A 31 -13.04 -10.83 0.17
C GLY A 31 -12.89 -9.86 1.34
N ILE A 32 -11.76 -9.89 2.04
CA ILE A 32 -11.53 -9.10 3.28
C ILE A 32 -10.92 -7.72 3.04
N THR A 33 -10.51 -7.42 1.82
CA THR A 33 -9.99 -6.09 1.46
C THR A 33 -11.13 -5.09 1.46
N GLU A 34 -11.04 -4.09 2.33
CA GLU A 34 -12.07 -3.06 2.46
C GLU A 34 -11.84 -1.95 1.42
N PRO A 35 -12.83 -1.66 0.56
CA PRO A 35 -12.71 -0.59 -0.44
C PRO A 35 -12.44 0.79 0.17
N GLY A 36 -13.04 1.12 1.32
CA GLY A 36 -12.86 2.41 2.00
C GLY A 36 -11.41 2.71 2.33
N ALA A 37 -10.65 1.71 2.79
CA ALA A 37 -9.21 1.83 3.05
C ALA A 37 -8.40 2.16 1.78
N LEU A 38 -8.80 1.58 0.63
CA LEU A 38 -8.17 1.84 -0.66
C LEU A 38 -8.50 3.25 -1.19
N TYR A 39 -9.77 3.67 -1.06
CA TYR A 39 -10.19 5.03 -1.42
C TYR A 39 -9.49 6.07 -0.56
N LEU A 40 -9.36 5.82 0.74
CA LEU A 40 -8.63 6.70 1.65
C LEU A 40 -7.15 6.84 1.23
N LEU A 41 -6.46 5.74 0.95
CA LEU A 41 -5.09 5.78 0.44
C LEU A 41 -4.97 6.57 -0.87
N LYS A 42 -5.86 6.30 -1.84
CA LYS A 42 -5.81 6.96 -3.15
C LYS A 42 -6.17 8.43 -3.07
N GLY A 43 -7.16 8.80 -2.26
CA GLY A 43 -7.56 10.19 -2.04
C GLY A 43 -6.46 11.01 -1.36
N GLU A 44 -5.74 10.41 -0.42
CA GLU A 44 -4.72 11.10 0.38
C GLU A 44 -3.35 11.19 -0.30
N LEU A 45 -3.00 10.22 -1.14
CA LEU A 45 -1.69 10.17 -1.80
C LEU A 45 -1.74 10.53 -3.29
N GLY A 46 -2.93 10.54 -3.90
CA GLY A 46 -3.12 10.95 -5.29
C GLY A 46 -2.23 10.18 -6.26
N ASP A 47 -1.48 10.91 -7.08
CA ASP A 47 -0.57 10.35 -8.09
C ASP A 47 0.76 9.83 -7.52
N ASN A 48 1.05 10.12 -6.25
CA ASN A 48 2.23 9.57 -5.57
C ASN A 48 2.08 8.08 -5.19
N LEU A 49 0.87 7.53 -5.33
CA LEU A 49 0.55 6.14 -5.05
C LEU A 49 0.27 5.35 -6.34
N ASP A 50 1.09 4.32 -6.59
CA ASP A 50 0.80 3.22 -7.51
C ASP A 50 0.15 2.08 -6.71
N LEU A 51 -1.17 2.01 -6.78
CA LEU A 51 -1.99 0.99 -6.13
C LEU A 51 -2.44 -0.06 -7.14
N ARG A 52 -2.11 -1.32 -6.90
CA ARG A 52 -2.45 -2.44 -7.78
C ARG A 52 -3.17 -3.57 -7.05
N MET A 53 -4.02 -4.25 -7.80
CA MET A 53 -4.74 -5.45 -7.37
C MET A 53 -4.09 -6.69 -7.99
N TYR A 54 -3.70 -7.64 -7.16
CA TYR A 54 -3.45 -9.01 -7.56
C TYR A 54 -4.79 -9.75 -7.71
N ASN A 55 -5.05 -10.34 -8.87
CA ASN A 55 -6.38 -10.84 -9.24
C ASN A 55 -6.39 -12.30 -9.73
N ASP A 56 -5.38 -13.12 -9.40
CA ASP A 56 -5.45 -14.56 -9.70
C ASP A 56 -6.35 -15.28 -8.67
N LYS A 57 -7.59 -15.54 -9.08
CA LYS A 57 -8.59 -16.24 -8.25
C LYS A 57 -8.21 -17.67 -7.85
N ARG A 58 -7.20 -18.27 -8.51
CA ARG A 58 -6.75 -19.65 -8.24
C ARG A 58 -5.65 -19.72 -7.18
N ARG A 59 -5.12 -18.58 -6.75
CA ARG A 59 -3.96 -18.51 -5.84
C ARG A 59 -4.28 -17.66 -4.63
N SER A 60 -3.96 -18.18 -3.45
CA SER A 60 -4.01 -17.40 -2.22
C SER A 60 -2.98 -16.28 -2.29
N PHE A 61 -3.44 -15.04 -2.17
CA PHE A 61 -2.58 -13.88 -2.01
C PHE A 61 -2.56 -13.46 -0.55
N HIS A 62 -1.62 -14.02 0.21
CA HIS A 62 -1.46 -13.72 1.63
C HIS A 62 -0.07 -13.22 2.08
N PRO A 63 0.78 -12.60 1.23
CA PRO A 63 1.99 -11.95 1.74
C PRO A 63 1.62 -10.78 2.65
N LYS A 64 2.47 -10.50 3.64
CA LYS A 64 2.51 -9.23 4.39
C LYS A 64 3.97 -8.88 4.51
N THR A 65 4.38 -7.90 3.72
CA THR A 65 5.79 -7.58 3.56
C THR A 65 5.91 -6.11 3.22
N TYR A 66 6.92 -5.45 3.77
CA TYR A 66 7.25 -4.05 3.54
C TYR A 66 8.67 -3.95 3.00
N ILE A 67 8.82 -3.27 1.88
CA ILE A 67 10.12 -3.11 1.20
C ILE A 67 10.47 -1.63 1.20
N PHE A 68 11.59 -1.29 1.82
CA PHE A 68 12.13 0.07 1.81
C PHE A 68 13.36 0.10 0.92
N HIS A 69 13.23 0.73 -0.25
CA HIS A 69 14.32 0.87 -1.21
C HIS A 69 14.95 2.26 -1.08
N LYS A 70 16.22 2.29 -0.64
CA LYS A 70 17.04 3.50 -0.53
C LYS A 70 18.09 3.50 -1.65
N ARG A 71 18.81 4.61 -1.81
CA ARG A 71 19.84 4.76 -2.85
C ARG A 71 21.00 3.76 -2.69
N ILE A 72 21.32 3.38 -1.45
CA ILE A 72 22.51 2.60 -1.11
C ILE A 72 22.13 1.13 -0.83
N ASP A 73 20.99 0.91 -0.19
CA ASP A 73 20.58 -0.39 0.33
C ASP A 73 19.05 -0.57 0.29
N SER A 74 18.58 -1.76 0.65
CA SER A 74 17.16 -2.05 0.78
C SER A 74 16.89 -2.93 1.98
N GLU A 75 15.76 -2.69 2.63
CA GLU A 75 15.32 -3.42 3.82
C GLU A 75 13.99 -4.12 3.52
N LEU A 76 13.84 -5.32 4.08
CA LEU A 76 12.67 -6.18 3.96
C LEU A 76 12.16 -6.49 5.37
N TYR A 77 10.88 -6.22 5.61
CA TYR A 77 10.18 -6.53 6.85
C TYR A 77 8.93 -7.37 6.58
#